data_AF-K1WJ79-F1
#
_entry.id   AF-K1WJ79-F1
#
_cell.length_a   1.000
_cell.length_b   1.000
_cell.length_c   1.000
_cell.angle_alpha   90.00
_cell.angle_beta   90.00
_cell.angle_gamma   90.00
#
_symmetry.space_group_name_H-M   'P 1'
#
loop_
_entity.id
_entity.type
_entity.pdbx_description
1 polymer ?
#
loop_
_entity_poly.entity_id
_entity_poly.type
_entity_poly.pdbx_seq_one_letter_code
_entity_poly.pdbx_strand_id
1 'polypeptide(L)'
;MGKSSKDKRDAYYRLAKEQGWRARSAFKLLQLDEEFDLFADVTRVVDLCAAPGSWSQVLSRILIKGEKFGRAAWEDKQEKIRQLLLEGTGAEPTIAEIQQKEAEDRMEKKVAPELNSRKDVKIVAIDLQPMSPLEGIITLRADITHPATVPLLLRALDPSYDPSTKSQHASHPVDLVISDGAPDVTGLHDLDIYVQSQLLFAALNLAMCVLRPGGKFVAKIFRGRNVDLLFAQLKLFFEEVIVSKPRSSRASSVEAFIVCLNFSPPEGFKASLKEPMGVGNRLAKMVAAENELEPILASTLLQDPAKGTWSASKAVYSIPNKDGIVEISLPDSESEAKKDGRWIAPFLACGDLSGFDADASYHLSKDHVSLDPIQPPTAPPYKRALEMRKTIGGAYGKTTTISTPIPPNAASIILILIPLLLIRVHPIPARLLVFTLADHLYKFYKLLVLRLRLHIQILFIIVSGPRDPAILPIQLKSLQLILWISTGRKDTDVFATKIE
;
A
#
# COMPACT_ATOMS: atom_id res chain seq x y z
N MET A 1 -6.04 23.57 -8.14
CA MET A 1 -4.61 23.63 -7.72
C MET A 1 -4.01 24.91 -8.28
N GLY A 2 -3.46 25.80 -7.45
CA GLY A 2 -2.84 27.06 -7.90
C GLY A 2 -1.44 26.88 -8.50
N LYS A 3 -0.95 27.86 -9.27
CA LYS A 3 0.39 27.84 -9.93
C LYS A 3 1.53 27.44 -8.97
N SER A 4 1.53 27.97 -7.73
CA SER A 4 2.49 27.63 -6.66
C SER A 4 2.57 26.13 -6.31
N SER A 5 1.48 25.37 -6.48
CA SER A 5 1.47 23.91 -6.23
C SER A 5 2.02 23.09 -7.40
N LYS A 6 2.06 23.65 -8.62
CA LYS A 6 2.61 22.98 -9.79
C LYS A 6 4.14 23.01 -9.79
N ASP A 7 4.74 24.08 -9.27
CA ASP A 7 6.19 24.33 -9.22
C ASP A 7 6.88 23.61 -8.04
N LYS A 8 6.14 23.26 -6.98
CA LYS A 8 6.62 22.46 -5.84
C LYS A 8 6.60 20.94 -6.09
N ARG A 9 6.44 20.51 -7.34
CA ARG A 9 6.45 19.08 -7.68
C ARG A 9 7.88 18.60 -7.84
N ASP A 10 8.12 17.39 -7.37
CA ASP A 10 9.45 16.79 -7.34
C ASP A 10 10.05 16.62 -8.74
N ALA A 11 11.37 16.43 -8.79
CA ALA A 11 12.11 16.25 -10.03
C ALA A 11 11.61 15.05 -10.86
N TYR A 12 11.35 13.90 -10.23
CA TYR A 12 10.91 12.69 -10.94
C TYR A 12 9.51 12.85 -11.57
N TYR A 13 8.62 13.63 -10.97
CA TYR A 13 7.33 13.95 -11.59
C TYR A 13 7.48 14.79 -12.87
N ARG A 14 8.42 15.71 -12.90
CA ARG A 14 8.72 16.52 -14.11
C ARG A 14 9.40 15.65 -15.17
N LEU A 15 10.43 14.92 -14.76
CA LEU A 15 11.16 13.98 -15.61
C LEU A 15 10.24 12.93 -16.22
N ALA A 16 9.24 12.45 -15.48
CA ALA A 16 8.23 11.53 -15.99
C ALA A 16 7.50 12.11 -17.21
N LYS A 17 7.10 13.38 -17.14
CA LYS A 17 6.39 14.03 -18.25
C LYS A 17 7.31 14.28 -19.44
N GLU A 18 8.52 14.75 -19.17
CA GLU A 18 9.54 15.01 -20.19
C GLU A 18 9.89 13.74 -20.97
N GLN A 19 10.00 12.60 -20.28
CA GLN A 19 10.35 11.30 -20.88
C GLN A 19 9.13 10.48 -21.35
N GLY A 20 7.93 11.03 -21.26
CA GLY A 20 6.77 10.33 -21.77
C GLY A 20 6.25 9.21 -20.85
N TRP A 21 6.52 9.22 -19.54
CA TRP A 21 5.99 8.27 -18.54
C TRP A 21 4.66 8.70 -17.91
N ARG A 22 3.69 7.79 -17.81
CA ARG A 22 2.36 8.06 -17.20
C ARG A 22 2.44 8.51 -15.74
N ALA A 23 3.42 8.03 -14.99
CA ALA A 23 3.65 8.40 -13.59
C ALA A 23 5.14 8.32 -13.22
N ARG A 24 5.53 9.04 -12.16
CA ARG A 24 6.90 9.00 -11.61
C ARG A 24 7.31 7.63 -11.05
N SER A 25 6.37 6.73 -10.76
CA SER A 25 6.67 5.37 -10.29
C SER A 25 7.36 4.51 -11.35
N ALA A 26 7.35 4.90 -12.63
CA ALA A 26 8.15 4.26 -13.67
C ALA A 26 9.65 4.21 -13.30
N PHE A 27 10.20 5.30 -12.72
CA PHE A 27 11.60 5.34 -12.29
C PHE A 27 11.92 4.38 -11.16
N LYS A 28 10.93 4.02 -10.33
CA LYS A 28 11.14 3.06 -9.23
C LYS A 28 11.43 1.68 -9.81
N LEU A 29 10.64 1.25 -10.80
CA LEU A 29 10.85 -0.04 -11.46
C LEU A 29 12.16 -0.08 -12.25
N LEU A 30 12.50 1.00 -12.97
CA LEU A 30 13.78 1.11 -13.68
C LEU A 30 14.98 0.96 -12.73
N GLN A 31 14.92 1.62 -11.57
CA GLN A 31 15.99 1.55 -10.57
C GLN A 31 16.05 0.20 -9.84
N LEU A 32 14.92 -0.51 -9.72
CA LEU A 32 14.92 -1.87 -9.22
C LEU A 32 15.54 -2.82 -10.24
N ASP A 33 15.21 -2.68 -11.51
CA ASP A 33 15.79 -3.48 -12.59
C ASP A 33 17.32 -3.27 -12.70
N GLU A 34 17.80 -2.02 -12.55
CA GLU A 34 19.24 -1.70 -12.54
C GLU A 34 20.05 -2.45 -11.48
N GLU A 35 19.44 -2.84 -10.35
CA GLU A 35 20.15 -3.54 -9.25
C GLU A 35 19.88 -5.05 -9.23
N PHE A 36 18.70 -5.48 -9.65
CA PHE A 36 18.27 -6.89 -9.53
C PHE A 36 18.17 -7.63 -10.87
N ASP A 37 18.44 -6.95 -11.99
CA ASP A 37 18.31 -7.49 -13.35
C ASP A 37 16.96 -8.21 -13.52
N LEU A 38 15.89 -7.51 -13.16
CA LEU A 38 14.54 -8.08 -13.08
C LEU A 38 14.08 -8.57 -14.44
N PHE A 39 14.50 -7.89 -15.51
CA PHE A 39 14.09 -8.16 -16.86
C PHE A 39 15.01 -9.14 -17.61
N ALA A 40 16.11 -9.64 -17.06
CA ALA A 40 16.89 -10.70 -17.72
C ALA A 40 16.07 -11.98 -17.93
N ASP A 41 16.11 -12.51 -19.16
CA ASP A 41 15.46 -13.75 -19.60
C ASP A 41 13.95 -13.84 -19.32
N VAL A 42 13.30 -12.69 -19.18
CA VAL A 42 11.86 -12.57 -18.97
C VAL A 42 11.13 -12.47 -20.31
N THR A 43 10.12 -13.33 -20.49
CA THR A 43 9.22 -13.34 -21.65
C THR A 43 7.77 -13.10 -21.25
N ARG A 44 7.35 -13.60 -20.08
CA ARG A 44 5.95 -13.56 -19.61
C ARG A 44 5.85 -12.81 -18.30
N VAL A 45 5.14 -11.67 -18.32
CA VAL A 45 5.03 -10.76 -17.18
C VAL A 45 3.59 -10.47 -16.82
N VAL A 46 3.32 -10.40 -15.52
CA VAL A 46 2.04 -9.96 -14.97
C VAL A 46 2.22 -8.72 -14.11
N ASP A 47 1.55 -7.63 -14.46
CA ASP A 47 1.52 -6.38 -13.71
C ASP A 47 0.18 -6.27 -12.96
N LEU A 48 0.22 -6.39 -11.63
CA LEU A 48 -0.96 -6.36 -10.75
C LEU A 48 -1.18 -4.97 -10.17
N CYS A 49 -2.45 -4.57 -10.04
CA CYS A 49 -2.82 -3.23 -9.59
C CYS A 49 -2.14 -2.14 -10.45
N ALA A 50 -2.15 -2.37 -11.76
CA ALA A 50 -1.30 -1.67 -12.70
C ALA A 50 -1.73 -0.21 -12.96
N ALA A 51 -2.96 0.20 -12.66
CA ALA A 51 -3.48 1.52 -13.04
C ALA A 51 -2.63 2.65 -12.39
N PRO A 52 -2.21 3.68 -13.15
CA PRO A 52 -2.62 4.05 -14.52
C PRO A 52 -1.81 3.38 -15.65
N GLY A 53 -0.89 2.47 -15.34
CA GLY A 53 -0.10 1.68 -16.30
C GLY A 53 1.35 2.14 -16.45
N SER A 54 1.94 2.77 -15.43
CA SER A 54 3.32 3.28 -15.52
C SER A 54 4.37 2.18 -15.53
N TRP A 55 4.20 1.10 -14.75
CA TRP A 55 5.07 -0.07 -14.73
C TRP A 55 4.88 -0.91 -15.99
N SER A 56 3.63 -1.18 -16.36
CA SER A 56 3.25 -1.68 -17.69
C SER A 56 3.95 -0.94 -18.83
N GLN A 57 4.00 0.39 -18.80
CA GLN A 57 4.69 1.18 -19.83
C GLN A 57 6.20 0.91 -19.87
N VAL A 58 6.85 0.75 -18.71
CA VAL A 58 8.27 0.36 -18.61
C VAL A 58 8.48 -1.01 -19.25
N LEU A 59 7.64 -1.99 -18.91
CA LEU A 59 7.70 -3.34 -19.48
C LEU A 59 7.56 -3.32 -21.02
N SER A 60 6.60 -2.58 -21.56
CA SER A 60 6.42 -2.45 -23.02
C SER A 60 7.64 -1.83 -23.69
N ARG A 61 8.19 -0.74 -23.14
CA ARG A 61 9.38 -0.09 -23.72
C ARG A 61 10.61 -0.99 -23.69
N ILE A 62 10.86 -1.71 -22.59
CA ILE A 62 12.06 -2.54 -22.46
C ILE A 62 11.91 -3.88 -23.19
N LEU A 63 10.84 -4.64 -22.90
CA LEU A 63 10.72 -6.01 -23.36
C LEU A 63 10.21 -6.12 -24.80
N ILE A 64 9.32 -5.21 -25.22
CA ILE A 64 8.73 -5.24 -26.56
C ILE A 64 9.50 -4.33 -27.51
N LYS A 65 9.71 -3.08 -27.13
CA LYS A 65 10.42 -2.11 -27.97
C LYS A 65 11.93 -2.22 -27.87
N GLY A 66 12.49 -2.99 -26.93
CA GLY A 66 13.94 -3.14 -26.79
C GLY A 66 14.65 -1.85 -26.36
N GLU A 67 13.93 -0.88 -25.80
CA GLU A 67 14.54 0.34 -25.26
C GLU A 67 15.38 -0.01 -24.03
N LYS A 68 16.61 0.50 -23.97
CA LYS A 68 17.50 0.37 -22.81
C LYS A 68 17.47 1.65 -22.00
N PHE A 69 17.49 1.51 -20.68
CA PHE A 69 17.54 2.62 -19.73
C PHE A 69 18.69 2.44 -18.74
N GLY A 70 19.06 3.52 -18.04
CA GLY A 70 19.93 3.41 -16.89
C GLY A 70 21.34 2.93 -17.21
N ARG A 71 21.82 1.98 -16.40
CA ARG A 71 23.15 1.36 -16.54
C ARG A 71 23.33 0.72 -17.92
N ALA A 72 22.36 -0.06 -18.39
CA ALA A 72 22.44 -0.72 -19.70
C ALA A 72 22.57 0.28 -20.86
N ALA A 73 21.88 1.43 -20.80
CA ALA A 73 22.01 2.48 -21.80
C ALA A 73 23.38 3.19 -21.71
N TRP A 74 23.92 3.36 -20.50
CA TRP A 74 25.23 3.96 -20.28
C TRP A 74 26.36 3.03 -20.74
N GLU A 75 26.29 1.73 -20.44
CA GLU A 75 27.26 0.71 -20.86
C GLU A 75 27.32 0.60 -22.39
N ASP A 76 26.18 0.56 -23.08
CA ASP A 76 26.12 0.60 -24.55
C ASP A 76 26.80 1.85 -25.12
N LYS A 77 26.61 3.01 -24.47
CA LYS A 77 27.26 4.26 -24.88
C LYS A 77 28.78 4.19 -24.67
N GLN A 78 29.24 3.63 -23.56
CA GLN A 78 30.68 3.42 -23.32
C GLN A 78 31.29 2.43 -24.31
N GLU A 79 30.61 1.32 -24.61
CA GLU A 79 31.10 0.33 -25.58
C GLU A 79 31.17 0.93 -26.99
N LYS A 80 30.17 1.74 -27.38
CA LYS A 80 30.25 2.51 -28.62
C LYS A 80 31.46 3.45 -28.64
N ILE A 81 31.68 4.21 -27.57
CA ILE A 81 32.86 5.09 -27.46
C ILE A 81 34.15 4.28 -27.56
N ARG A 82 34.21 3.11 -26.90
CA ARG A 82 35.36 2.20 -26.94
C ARG A 82 35.62 1.65 -28.35
N GLN A 83 34.57 1.23 -29.06
CA GLN A 83 34.67 0.79 -30.45
C GLN A 83 35.17 1.91 -31.36
N LEU A 84 34.65 3.14 -31.19
CA LEU A 84 35.13 4.31 -31.92
C LEU A 84 36.60 4.63 -31.65
N LEU A 85 37.05 4.46 -30.41
CA LEU A 85 38.46 4.61 -30.01
C LEU A 85 39.36 3.52 -30.62
N LEU A 86 38.84 2.31 -30.79
CA LEU A 86 39.54 1.19 -31.46
C LEU A 86 39.63 1.38 -32.98
N GLU A 87 38.62 2.01 -33.59
CA GLU A 87 38.56 2.27 -35.03
C GLU A 87 39.27 3.58 -35.45
N GLY A 88 39.43 4.53 -34.53
CA GLY A 88 40.13 5.81 -34.73
C GLY A 88 41.58 5.80 -34.25
N THR A 89 42.40 6.74 -34.75
CA THR A 89 43.81 6.92 -34.36
C THR A 89 43.96 7.45 -32.93
N GLY A 90 43.66 6.64 -31.91
CA GLY A 90 44.10 6.81 -30.51
C GLY A 90 43.76 8.13 -29.78
N ALA A 91 42.93 9.01 -30.34
CA ALA A 91 42.54 10.28 -29.73
C ALA A 91 41.16 10.14 -29.06
N GLU A 92 41.01 10.68 -27.85
CA GLU A 92 39.71 10.73 -27.16
C GLU A 92 38.70 11.55 -27.98
N PRO A 93 37.54 10.97 -28.35
CA PRO A 93 36.52 11.70 -29.10
C PRO A 93 35.95 12.84 -28.26
N THR A 94 35.85 14.02 -28.85
CA THR A 94 35.29 15.19 -28.18
C THR A 94 33.77 15.05 -27.97
N ILE A 95 33.23 15.74 -26.96
CA ILE A 95 31.78 15.74 -26.66
C ILE A 95 30.95 16.15 -27.89
N ALA A 96 31.48 17.05 -28.73
CA ALA A 96 30.84 17.48 -29.97
C ALA A 96 30.76 16.34 -31.00
N GLU A 97 31.84 15.58 -31.20
CA GLU A 97 31.87 14.42 -32.12
C GLU A 97 30.92 13.32 -31.65
N ILE A 98 30.83 13.07 -30.33
CA ILE A 98 29.88 12.12 -29.76
C ILE A 98 28.43 12.58 -29.99
N GLN A 99 28.14 13.86 -29.75
CA GLN A 99 26.80 14.41 -29.97
C GLN A 99 26.41 14.44 -31.46
N GLN A 100 27.37 14.70 -32.33
CA GLN A 100 27.18 14.77 -33.77
C GLN A 100 26.95 13.37 -34.34
N LYS A 101 27.72 12.37 -33.90
CA LYS A 101 27.51 10.96 -34.25
C LYS A 101 26.24 10.38 -33.62
N GLU A 102 25.84 10.81 -32.42
CA GLU A 102 24.53 10.49 -31.84
C GLU A 102 23.37 11.15 -32.60
N ALA A 103 23.57 12.34 -33.16
CA ALA A 103 22.58 13.04 -33.96
C ALA A 103 22.45 12.42 -35.36
N GLU A 104 23.58 11.99 -35.94
CA GLU A 104 23.67 11.20 -37.18
C GLU A 104 23.01 9.82 -36.98
N ASP A 105 23.35 9.07 -35.93
CA ASP A 105 22.68 7.82 -35.53
C ASP A 105 21.17 8.05 -35.33
N ARG A 106 20.75 9.18 -34.74
CA ARG A 106 19.32 9.52 -34.56
C ARG A 106 18.63 9.90 -35.87
N MET A 107 19.35 10.50 -36.82
CA MET A 107 18.83 10.85 -38.14
C MET A 107 18.75 9.62 -39.07
N GLU A 108 19.73 8.72 -39.02
CA GLU A 108 19.69 7.41 -39.71
C GLU A 108 18.61 6.50 -39.10
N LYS A 109 18.40 6.53 -37.78
CA LYS A 109 17.31 5.82 -37.08
C LYS A 109 15.88 6.29 -37.39
N LYS A 110 15.70 7.29 -38.27
CA LYS A 110 14.36 7.52 -38.88
C LYS A 110 13.96 6.38 -39.81
N VAL A 111 14.91 5.56 -40.28
CA VAL A 111 14.65 4.18 -40.69
C VAL A 111 14.79 3.34 -39.41
N ALA A 112 13.67 2.82 -38.92
CA ALA A 112 13.58 2.17 -37.61
C ALA A 112 14.78 1.25 -37.36
N PRO A 113 15.60 1.49 -36.31
CA PRO A 113 16.60 0.51 -35.94
C PRO A 113 15.84 -0.78 -35.59
N GLU A 114 16.32 -1.93 -36.05
CA GLU A 114 15.92 -3.21 -35.51
C GLU A 114 16.34 -3.25 -34.04
N LEU A 115 15.53 -2.62 -33.18
CA LEU A 115 15.57 -2.85 -31.76
C LEU A 115 15.38 -4.35 -31.59
N ASN A 116 16.28 -5.02 -30.88
CA ASN A 116 16.23 -6.46 -30.60
C ASN A 116 14.99 -6.77 -29.75
N SER A 117 13.81 -6.74 -30.38
CA SER A 117 12.55 -7.12 -29.78
C SER A 117 12.65 -8.59 -29.41
N ARG A 118 12.40 -8.89 -28.14
CA ARG A 118 12.40 -10.29 -27.69
C ARG A 118 11.21 -10.98 -28.35
N LYS A 119 11.50 -12.08 -29.05
CA LYS A 119 10.46 -12.90 -29.70
C LYS A 119 9.58 -13.50 -28.59
N ASP A 120 8.26 -13.44 -28.79
CA ASP A 120 7.24 -14.03 -27.91
C ASP A 120 7.06 -13.43 -26.50
N VAL A 121 7.32 -12.13 -26.33
CA VAL A 121 6.98 -11.45 -25.07
C VAL A 121 5.46 -11.30 -24.92
N LYS A 122 4.93 -11.68 -23.75
CA LYS A 122 3.53 -11.50 -23.36
C LYS A 122 3.45 -10.77 -22.02
N ILE A 123 2.79 -9.62 -22.02
CA ILE A 123 2.57 -8.83 -20.80
C ILE A 123 1.06 -8.70 -20.56
N VAL A 124 0.61 -9.09 -19.37
CA VAL A 124 -0.77 -8.93 -18.93
C VAL A 124 -0.82 -7.98 -17.73
N ALA A 125 -1.59 -6.91 -17.84
CA ALA A 125 -1.79 -5.93 -16.78
C ALA A 125 -3.19 -6.04 -16.20
N ILE A 126 -3.33 -6.20 -14.89
CA ILE A 126 -4.60 -6.41 -14.19
C ILE A 126 -4.86 -5.25 -13.23
N ASP A 127 -6.05 -4.65 -13.34
CA ASP A 127 -6.54 -3.67 -12.37
C ASP A 127 -8.06 -3.69 -12.25
N LEU A 128 -8.62 -3.22 -11.13
CA LEU A 128 -10.05 -2.98 -10.98
C LEU A 128 -10.50 -1.75 -11.79
N GLN A 129 -9.63 -0.76 -11.91
CA GLN A 129 -9.82 0.46 -12.67
C GLN A 129 -9.55 0.24 -14.17
N PRO A 130 -10.28 0.92 -15.05
CA PRO A 130 -9.96 0.91 -16.47
C PRO A 130 -8.63 1.63 -16.72
N MET A 131 -7.78 1.04 -17.56
CA MET A 131 -6.52 1.63 -18.03
C MET A 131 -6.60 1.96 -19.51
N SER A 132 -5.97 3.06 -19.95
CA SER A 132 -5.81 3.30 -21.38
C SER A 132 -4.88 2.24 -21.98
N PRO A 133 -5.23 1.67 -23.15
CA PRO A 133 -4.42 0.65 -23.80
C PRO A 133 -2.95 1.07 -23.94
N LEU A 134 -2.06 0.08 -23.85
CA LEU A 134 -0.62 0.23 -24.05
C LEU A 134 -0.17 -0.77 -25.12
N GLU A 135 0.81 -0.38 -25.91
CA GLU A 135 1.30 -1.17 -27.02
C GLU A 135 1.90 -2.50 -26.53
N GLY A 136 1.39 -3.60 -27.07
CA GLY A 136 1.85 -4.95 -26.74
C GLY A 136 1.47 -5.45 -25.34
N ILE A 137 0.58 -4.75 -24.63
CA ILE A 137 0.09 -5.14 -23.31
C ILE A 137 -1.39 -5.52 -23.39
N ILE A 138 -1.72 -6.68 -22.83
CA ILE A 138 -3.10 -7.12 -22.66
C ILE A 138 -3.60 -6.61 -21.31
N THR A 139 -4.52 -5.66 -21.33
CA THR A 139 -5.11 -5.10 -20.10
C THR A 139 -6.38 -5.85 -19.70
N LEU A 140 -6.41 -6.44 -18.51
CA LEU A 140 -7.58 -7.11 -17.93
C LEU A 140 -8.17 -6.26 -16.81
N ARG A 141 -9.49 -6.06 -16.86
CA ARG A 141 -10.22 -5.46 -15.75
C ARG A 141 -10.78 -6.57 -14.85
N ALA A 142 -10.08 -6.88 -13.78
CA ALA A 142 -10.45 -7.99 -12.89
C ALA A 142 -10.02 -7.72 -11.44
N ASP A 143 -10.67 -8.41 -10.51
CA ASP A 143 -10.31 -8.44 -9.10
C ASP A 143 -9.28 -9.53 -8.86
N ILE A 144 -8.10 -9.16 -8.35
CA ILE A 144 -7.01 -10.11 -8.07
C ILE A 144 -7.36 -11.15 -6.98
N THR A 145 -8.38 -10.88 -6.16
CA THR A 145 -8.86 -11.81 -5.12
C THR A 145 -9.84 -12.85 -5.67
N HIS A 146 -10.46 -12.58 -6.82
CA HIS A 146 -11.52 -13.43 -7.34
C HIS A 146 -10.95 -14.67 -8.04
N PRO A 147 -11.43 -15.89 -7.74
CA PRO A 147 -10.86 -17.13 -8.28
C PRO A 147 -10.97 -17.27 -9.80
N ALA A 148 -11.89 -16.55 -10.45
CA ALA A 148 -11.99 -16.52 -11.92
C ALA A 148 -10.86 -15.74 -12.61
N THR A 149 -10.10 -14.94 -11.86
CA THR A 149 -9.05 -14.08 -12.42
C THR A 149 -7.86 -14.89 -12.93
N VAL A 150 -7.49 -15.99 -12.25
CA VAL A 150 -6.40 -16.87 -12.71
C VAL A 150 -6.73 -17.49 -14.07
N PRO A 151 -7.88 -18.15 -14.30
CA PRO A 151 -8.24 -18.63 -15.64
C PRO A 151 -8.26 -17.55 -16.73
N LEU A 152 -8.73 -16.34 -16.40
CA LEU A 152 -8.74 -15.21 -17.35
C LEU A 152 -7.31 -14.76 -17.70
N LEU A 153 -6.44 -14.69 -16.70
CA LEU A 153 -5.02 -14.36 -16.85
C LEU A 153 -4.30 -15.41 -17.71
N LEU A 154 -4.49 -16.70 -17.41
CA LEU A 154 -3.84 -17.77 -18.16
C LEU A 154 -4.32 -17.80 -19.62
N ARG A 155 -5.61 -17.58 -19.88
CA ARG A 155 -6.15 -17.43 -21.24
C ARG A 155 -5.59 -16.21 -21.98
N ALA A 156 -5.33 -15.11 -21.26
CA ALA A 156 -4.71 -13.92 -21.85
C ALA A 156 -3.23 -14.14 -22.20
N LEU A 157 -2.52 -14.93 -21.39
CA LEU A 157 -1.11 -15.27 -21.62
C LEU A 157 -0.93 -16.37 -22.68
N ASP A 158 -1.86 -17.32 -22.76
CA ASP A 158 -1.86 -18.42 -23.72
C ASP A 158 -3.30 -18.65 -24.25
N PRO A 159 -3.59 -18.24 -25.50
CA PRO A 159 -4.91 -18.44 -26.10
C PRO A 159 -5.32 -19.91 -26.25
N SER A 160 -4.35 -20.85 -26.21
CA SER A 160 -4.62 -22.29 -26.29
C SER A 160 -5.02 -22.91 -24.93
N TYR A 161 -4.97 -22.13 -23.85
CA TYR A 161 -5.35 -22.56 -22.52
C TYR A 161 -6.85 -22.92 -22.45
N ASP A 162 -7.15 -24.18 -22.13
CA ASP A 162 -8.51 -24.65 -21.87
C ASP A 162 -8.82 -24.63 -20.34
N PRO A 163 -9.79 -23.82 -19.89
CA PRO A 163 -10.24 -23.80 -18.49
C PRO A 163 -10.78 -25.14 -17.98
N SER A 164 -11.23 -26.03 -18.88
CA SER A 164 -11.86 -27.31 -18.53
C SER A 164 -10.87 -28.31 -17.92
N THR A 165 -9.59 -28.21 -18.30
CA THR A 165 -8.50 -29.11 -17.86
C THR A 165 -8.16 -28.96 -16.38
N LYS A 166 -8.66 -27.92 -15.69
CA LYS A 166 -8.41 -27.60 -14.27
C LYS A 166 -6.92 -27.51 -13.86
N SER A 167 -5.97 -27.59 -14.80
CA SER A 167 -4.57 -27.35 -14.50
C SER A 167 -4.40 -25.87 -14.16
N GLN A 168 -4.03 -25.59 -12.91
CA GLN A 168 -3.67 -24.23 -12.49
C GLN A 168 -2.35 -23.75 -13.13
N HIS A 169 -1.63 -24.67 -13.77
CA HIS A 169 -0.42 -24.36 -14.50
C HIS A 169 -0.75 -24.16 -15.98
N ALA A 170 -0.34 -23.01 -16.52
CA ALA A 170 -0.26 -22.85 -17.96
C ALA A 170 0.85 -23.74 -18.52
N SER A 171 0.69 -24.12 -19.79
CA SER A 171 1.72 -24.68 -20.68
C SER A 171 3.04 -23.90 -20.57
N HIS A 172 2.95 -22.57 -20.49
CA HIS A 172 4.08 -21.67 -20.26
C HIS A 172 3.79 -20.81 -19.01
N PRO A 173 4.46 -21.08 -17.88
CA PRO A 173 4.26 -20.33 -16.64
C PRO A 173 4.85 -18.91 -16.71
N VAL A 174 4.54 -18.07 -15.71
CA VAL A 174 4.94 -16.66 -15.66
C VAL A 174 6.35 -16.51 -15.08
N ASP A 175 7.18 -15.68 -15.72
CA ASP A 175 8.56 -15.43 -15.30
C ASP A 175 8.63 -14.38 -14.17
N LEU A 176 7.83 -13.33 -14.29
CA LEU A 176 7.87 -12.15 -13.42
C LEU A 176 6.46 -11.67 -13.09
N VAL A 177 6.18 -11.48 -11.80
CA VAL A 177 4.96 -10.82 -11.32
C VAL A 177 5.36 -9.55 -10.57
N ILE A 178 4.80 -8.41 -10.96
CA ILE A 178 5.06 -7.10 -10.33
C ILE A 178 3.77 -6.47 -9.79
N SER A 179 3.87 -5.67 -8.73
CA SER A 179 2.73 -4.93 -8.16
C SER A 179 3.17 -3.60 -7.52
N ASP A 180 2.73 -2.47 -8.09
CA ASP A 180 2.89 -1.13 -7.49
C ASP A 180 1.66 -0.70 -6.66
N GLY A 181 0.75 -1.64 -6.39
CA GLY A 181 -0.54 -1.39 -5.75
C GLY A 181 -0.41 -0.73 -4.37
N ALA A 182 -1.16 0.34 -4.16
CA ALA A 182 -1.30 1.01 -2.86
C ALA A 182 -2.75 1.48 -2.66
N PRO A 183 -3.28 1.40 -1.43
CA PRO A 183 -4.57 2.00 -1.13
C PRO A 183 -4.50 3.53 -1.17
N ASP A 184 -5.68 4.17 -1.26
CA ASP A 184 -5.79 5.60 -1.02
C ASP A 184 -5.38 5.89 0.44
N VAL A 185 -4.29 6.63 0.61
CA VAL A 185 -3.71 6.95 1.92
C VAL A 185 -4.70 7.84 2.69
N THR A 186 -5.21 7.32 3.81
CA THR A 186 -6.17 8.01 4.68
C THR A 186 -5.47 8.99 5.63
N GLY A 187 -4.17 8.79 5.87
CA GLY A 187 -3.38 9.50 6.87
C GLY A 187 -3.37 8.80 8.23
N LEU A 188 -4.18 7.75 8.40
CA LEU A 188 -4.11 6.84 9.54
C LEU A 188 -3.14 5.71 9.18
N HIS A 189 -1.85 5.92 9.50
CA HIS A 189 -0.77 5.04 9.06
C HIS A 189 -1.00 3.56 9.39
N ASP A 190 -1.50 3.23 10.58
CA ASP A 190 -1.76 1.84 10.98
C ASP A 190 -2.82 1.16 10.08
N LEU A 191 -3.88 1.89 9.73
CA LEU A 191 -4.91 1.39 8.82
C LEU A 191 -4.38 1.27 7.40
N ASP A 192 -3.65 2.28 6.93
CA ASP A 192 -3.08 2.30 5.58
C ASP A 192 -2.08 1.13 5.38
N ILE A 193 -1.25 0.85 6.39
CA ILE A 193 -0.33 -0.31 6.42
C ILE A 193 -1.10 -1.62 6.40
N TYR A 194 -2.17 -1.74 7.20
CA TYR A 194 -2.99 -2.95 7.23
C TYR A 194 -3.66 -3.23 5.88
N VAL A 195 -4.29 -2.22 5.27
CA VAL A 195 -4.96 -2.36 3.96
C VAL A 195 -3.94 -2.67 2.86
N GLN A 196 -2.78 -2.02 2.89
CA GLN A 196 -1.69 -2.32 1.96
C GLN A 196 -1.22 -3.77 2.12
N SER A 197 -1.09 -4.26 3.35
CA SER A 197 -0.69 -5.65 3.63
C SER A 197 -1.70 -6.64 3.06
N GLN A 198 -3.01 -6.37 3.20
CA GLN A 198 -4.07 -7.19 2.60
C GLN A 198 -3.96 -7.23 1.06
N LEU A 199 -3.68 -6.09 0.44
CA LEU A 199 -3.48 -6.01 -1.01
C LEU A 199 -2.25 -6.80 -1.46
N LEU A 200 -1.16 -6.73 -0.70
CA LEU A 200 0.04 -7.51 -0.94
C LEU A 200 -0.21 -9.01 -0.81
N PHE A 201 -0.95 -9.46 0.21
CA PHE A 201 -1.32 -10.87 0.35
C PHE A 201 -2.17 -11.36 -0.82
N ALA A 202 -3.11 -10.54 -1.31
CA ALA A 202 -3.89 -10.86 -2.49
C ALA A 202 -2.99 -11.01 -3.74
N ALA A 203 -2.06 -10.07 -3.94
CA ALA A 203 -1.10 -10.12 -5.03
C ALA A 203 -0.18 -11.35 -4.94
N LEU A 204 0.33 -11.67 -3.75
CA LEU A 204 1.16 -12.85 -3.50
C LEU A 204 0.40 -14.16 -3.78
N ASN A 205 -0.85 -14.26 -3.31
CA ASN A 205 -1.70 -15.44 -3.56
C ASN A 205 -1.93 -15.68 -5.05
N LEU A 206 -2.13 -14.62 -5.84
CA LEU A 206 -2.23 -14.73 -7.29
C LEU A 206 -0.86 -15.10 -7.90
N ALA A 207 0.23 -14.47 -7.46
CA ALA A 207 1.58 -14.74 -7.93
C ALA A 207 1.97 -16.21 -7.74
N MET A 208 1.72 -16.79 -6.56
CA MET A 208 1.98 -18.20 -6.26
C MET A 208 1.20 -19.18 -7.16
N CYS A 209 0.07 -18.75 -7.74
CA CYS A 209 -0.70 -19.59 -8.66
C CYS A 209 -0.11 -19.62 -10.08
N VAL A 210 0.62 -18.57 -10.49
CA VAL A 210 1.02 -18.37 -11.90
C VAL A 210 2.53 -18.38 -12.14
N LEU A 211 3.33 -18.11 -11.10
CA LEU A 211 4.79 -18.08 -11.19
C LEU A 211 5.37 -19.46 -11.48
N ARG A 212 6.40 -19.48 -12.33
CA ARG A 212 7.25 -20.67 -12.51
C ARG A 212 8.21 -20.84 -11.34
N PRO A 213 8.66 -22.08 -11.04
CA PRO A 213 9.85 -22.28 -10.23
C PRO A 213 11.03 -21.48 -10.79
N GLY A 214 11.74 -20.76 -9.92
CA GLY A 214 12.78 -19.79 -10.29
C GLY A 214 12.27 -18.41 -10.73
N GLY A 215 10.95 -18.18 -10.73
CA GLY A 215 10.35 -16.89 -11.09
C GLY A 215 10.60 -15.79 -10.06
N LYS A 216 10.35 -14.54 -10.46
CA LYS A 216 10.60 -13.34 -9.65
C LYS A 216 9.28 -12.66 -9.25
N PHE A 217 9.21 -12.11 -8.03
CA PHE A 217 8.06 -11.34 -7.54
C PHE A 217 8.52 -10.01 -6.96
N VAL A 218 7.97 -8.89 -7.44
CA VAL A 218 8.28 -7.56 -6.93
C VAL A 218 7.00 -6.86 -6.51
N ALA A 219 6.96 -6.35 -5.28
CA ALA A 219 5.77 -5.64 -4.81
C ALA A 219 6.11 -4.45 -3.93
N LYS A 220 5.26 -3.41 -4.00
CA LYS A 220 5.28 -2.33 -3.02
C LYS A 220 4.88 -2.86 -1.65
N ILE A 221 5.53 -2.36 -0.60
CA ILE A 221 5.19 -2.61 0.80
C ILE A 221 5.18 -1.30 1.59
N PHE A 222 4.36 -1.23 2.64
CA PHE A 222 4.51 -0.20 3.67
C PHE A 222 5.23 -0.79 4.87
N ARG A 223 6.40 -0.24 5.19
CA ARG A 223 7.19 -0.69 6.35
C ARG A 223 6.45 -0.26 7.62
N GLY A 224 6.15 -1.25 8.46
CA GLY A 224 5.44 -1.06 9.73
C GLY A 224 5.96 -2.02 10.80
N ARG A 225 5.31 -2.01 11.96
CA ARG A 225 5.78 -2.76 13.14
C ARG A 225 5.85 -4.28 12.93
N ASN A 226 4.98 -4.85 12.10
CA ASN A 226 4.82 -6.30 11.93
C ASN A 226 5.19 -6.78 10.50
N VAL A 227 6.09 -6.06 9.82
CA VAL A 227 6.53 -6.41 8.46
C VAL A 227 7.48 -7.61 8.44
N ASP A 228 8.10 -7.92 9.57
CA ASP A 228 8.95 -9.09 9.83
C ASP A 228 8.22 -10.42 9.59
N LEU A 229 6.95 -10.51 9.99
CA LEU A 229 6.14 -11.72 9.79
C LEU A 229 5.85 -11.98 8.31
N LEU A 230 5.64 -10.93 7.54
CA LEU A 230 5.48 -11.01 6.08
C LEU A 230 6.77 -11.47 5.41
N PHE A 231 7.93 -10.97 5.85
CA PHE A 231 9.22 -11.39 5.31
C PHE A 231 9.50 -12.87 5.57
N ALA A 232 9.23 -13.33 6.80
CA ALA A 232 9.34 -14.74 7.16
C ALA A 232 8.44 -15.62 6.29
N GLN A 233 7.20 -15.20 6.02
CA GLN A 233 6.29 -15.93 5.13
C GLN A 233 6.80 -15.98 3.69
N LEU A 234 7.37 -14.89 3.16
CA LEU A 234 7.92 -14.87 1.81
C LEU A 234 9.16 -15.75 1.68
N LYS A 235 10.01 -15.81 2.71
CA LYS A 235 11.22 -16.64 2.75
C LYS A 235 10.93 -18.14 2.65
N LEU A 236 9.70 -18.58 2.95
CA LEU A 236 9.27 -19.98 2.74
C LEU A 236 9.05 -20.33 1.26
N PHE A 237 8.82 -19.34 0.39
CA PHE A 237 8.48 -19.55 -1.02
C PHE A 237 9.51 -18.98 -1.99
N PHE A 238 10.50 -18.24 -1.50
CA PHE A 238 11.52 -17.58 -2.30
C PHE A 238 12.87 -17.77 -1.64
N GLU A 239 13.87 -18.10 -2.44
CA GLU A 239 15.25 -18.29 -1.96
C GLU A 239 15.82 -16.99 -1.40
N GLU A 240 15.61 -15.89 -2.12
CA GLU A 240 16.07 -14.57 -1.72
C GLU A 240 14.89 -13.60 -1.61
N VAL A 241 14.85 -12.87 -0.50
CA VAL A 241 13.83 -11.84 -0.23
C VAL A 241 14.57 -10.60 0.25
N ILE A 242 14.51 -9.53 -0.53
CA ILE A 242 15.27 -8.30 -0.29
C ILE A 242 14.30 -7.14 -0.24
N VAL A 243 14.45 -6.28 0.77
CA VAL A 243 13.69 -5.02 0.84
C VAL A 243 14.52 -3.94 0.19
N SER A 244 14.00 -3.35 -0.87
CA SER A 244 14.64 -2.28 -1.60
C SER A 244 13.94 -0.94 -1.42
N LYS A 245 14.73 0.14 -1.39
CA LYS A 245 14.22 1.51 -1.56
C LYS A 245 14.93 2.22 -2.72
N PRO A 246 14.25 2.44 -3.85
CA PRO A 246 14.80 3.20 -4.97
C PRO A 246 14.98 4.69 -4.66
N ARG A 247 16.00 5.33 -5.23
CA ARG A 247 16.24 6.78 -5.10
C ARG A 247 15.08 7.67 -5.53
N SER A 248 14.22 7.19 -6.44
CA SER A 248 13.01 7.90 -6.87
C SER A 248 11.83 7.78 -5.88
N SER A 249 11.95 6.92 -4.86
CA SER A 249 11.04 6.89 -3.72
C SER A 249 11.49 7.90 -2.66
N ARG A 250 10.52 8.53 -2.00
CA ARG A 250 10.78 9.56 -0.98
C ARG A 250 11.39 8.93 0.27
N ALA A 251 12.47 9.48 0.80
CA ALA A 251 13.07 9.03 2.07
C ALA A 251 12.04 9.17 3.21
N SER A 252 11.27 10.26 3.20
CA SER A 252 10.18 10.54 4.14
C SER A 252 9.01 9.54 4.09
N SER A 253 8.90 8.74 3.02
CA SER A 253 7.83 7.75 2.86
C SER A 253 8.14 6.44 3.59
N VAL A 254 7.09 5.83 4.17
CA VAL A 254 7.13 4.45 4.70
C VAL A 254 7.17 3.38 3.61
N GLU A 255 6.92 3.79 2.36
CA GLU A 255 7.01 2.95 1.17
C GLU A 255 8.42 2.35 0.99
N ALA A 256 8.44 1.06 0.73
CA ALA A 256 9.58 0.31 0.21
C ALA A 256 9.06 -0.72 -0.82
N PHE A 257 9.98 -1.45 -1.43
CA PHE A 257 9.67 -2.55 -2.34
C PHE A 257 10.25 -3.83 -1.80
N ILE A 258 9.52 -4.92 -1.91
CA ILE A 258 10.05 -6.25 -1.67
C ILE A 258 10.36 -6.89 -3.01
N VAL A 259 11.57 -7.42 -3.14
CA VAL A 259 12.08 -8.12 -4.31
C VAL A 259 12.34 -9.55 -3.86
N CYS A 260 11.54 -10.46 -4.39
CA CYS A 260 11.65 -11.89 -4.11
C CYS A 260 12.17 -12.58 -5.37
N LEU A 261 13.29 -13.29 -5.24
CA LEU A 261 13.95 -13.99 -6.33
C LEU A 261 13.88 -15.50 -6.10
N ASN A 262 13.96 -16.25 -7.20
CA ASN A 262 13.93 -17.71 -7.23
C ASN A 262 12.76 -18.32 -6.46
N PHE A 263 11.54 -18.22 -7.03
CA PHE A 263 10.36 -18.87 -6.48
C PHE A 263 10.58 -20.39 -6.31
N SER A 264 10.52 -20.86 -5.07
CA SER A 264 10.74 -22.24 -4.65
C SER A 264 9.64 -22.65 -3.65
N PRO A 265 8.47 -23.10 -4.14
CA PRO A 265 7.38 -23.52 -3.27
C PRO A 265 7.71 -24.86 -2.56
N PRO A 266 7.27 -25.06 -1.30
CA PRO A 266 7.48 -26.32 -0.59
C PRO A 266 6.86 -27.52 -1.31
N GLU A 267 7.45 -28.71 -1.16
CA GLU A 267 6.95 -29.94 -1.78
C GLU A 267 5.49 -30.21 -1.38
N GLY A 268 4.64 -30.49 -2.37
CA GLY A 268 3.20 -30.72 -2.16
C GLY A 268 2.36 -29.46 -1.96
N PHE A 269 2.96 -28.26 -1.94
CA PHE A 269 2.20 -27.02 -1.88
C PHE A 269 1.41 -26.76 -3.18
N LYS A 270 0.09 -26.56 -3.05
CA LYS A 270 -0.78 -26.14 -4.14
C LYS A 270 -1.42 -24.79 -3.81
N ALA A 271 -1.08 -23.77 -4.58
CA ALA A 271 -1.65 -22.44 -4.46
C ALA A 271 -3.12 -22.43 -4.90
N SER A 272 -3.97 -21.68 -4.21
CA SER A 272 -5.38 -21.55 -4.58
C SER A 272 -5.95 -20.23 -4.10
N LEU A 273 -6.60 -19.49 -5.00
CA LEU A 273 -7.36 -18.29 -4.64
C LEU A 273 -8.66 -18.60 -3.89
N LYS A 274 -9.16 -19.85 -3.91
CA LYS A 274 -10.34 -20.25 -3.12
C LYS A 274 -10.01 -20.40 -1.64
N GLU A 275 -8.78 -20.80 -1.35
CA GLU A 275 -8.26 -21.00 0.01
C GLU A 275 -6.91 -20.27 0.14
N PRO A 276 -6.94 -18.93 0.14
CA PRO A 276 -5.73 -18.11 0.11
C PRO A 276 -4.92 -18.27 1.40
N MET A 277 -3.60 -18.11 1.26
CA MET A 277 -2.70 -18.02 2.40
C MET A 277 -3.00 -16.78 3.24
N GLY A 278 -2.90 -16.93 4.56
CA GLY A 278 -3.21 -15.87 5.52
C GLY A 278 -4.66 -15.84 6.02
N VAL A 279 -5.54 -16.69 5.45
CA VAL A 279 -6.92 -16.87 5.93
C VAL A 279 -7.06 -18.27 6.56
N GLY A 280 -7.34 -18.32 7.87
CA GLY A 280 -7.55 -19.56 8.62
C GLY A 280 -6.27 -20.27 9.10
N ASN A 281 -6.37 -21.56 9.47
CA ASN A 281 -5.32 -22.31 10.19
C ASN A 281 -4.28 -23.00 9.27
N ARG A 282 -4.22 -22.67 7.97
CA ARG A 282 -3.40 -23.40 6.98
C ARG A 282 -1.90 -23.22 7.21
N LEU A 283 -1.45 -21.99 7.49
CA LEU A 283 -0.03 -21.72 7.76
C LEU A 283 0.47 -22.47 8.99
N ALA A 284 -0.32 -22.49 10.06
CA ALA A 284 0.01 -23.25 11.27
C ALA A 284 0.17 -24.76 11.01
N LYS A 285 -0.63 -25.33 10.10
CA LYS A 285 -0.50 -26.73 9.68
C LYS A 285 0.76 -26.99 8.83
N MET A 286 1.12 -26.06 7.94
CA MET A 286 2.33 -26.18 7.12
C MET A 286 3.60 -26.11 7.97
N VAL A 287 3.67 -25.16 8.89
CA VAL A 287 4.79 -25.05 9.84
C VAL A 287 4.91 -26.29 10.71
N ALA A 288 3.80 -26.87 11.16
CA ALA A 288 3.81 -28.14 11.90
C ALA A 288 4.36 -29.30 11.06
N ALA A 289 3.96 -29.40 9.78
CA ALA A 289 4.44 -30.45 8.88
C ALA A 289 5.94 -30.29 8.52
N GLU A 290 6.43 -29.06 8.37
CA GLU A 290 7.87 -28.80 8.15
C GLU A 290 8.70 -29.15 9.38
N ASN A 291 8.23 -28.80 10.59
CA ASN A 291 8.87 -29.18 11.84
C ASN A 291 8.90 -30.71 12.07
N GLU A 292 7.95 -31.46 11.50
CA GLU A 292 7.96 -32.93 11.54
C GLU A 292 8.99 -33.56 10.58
N LEU A 293 9.41 -32.82 9.55
CA LEU A 293 10.40 -33.26 8.56
C LEU A 293 11.84 -32.90 8.96
N GLU A 294 12.04 -31.89 9.81
CA GLU A 294 13.38 -31.57 10.33
C GLU A 294 13.88 -32.66 11.29
N PRO A 295 15.16 -33.09 11.20
CA PRO A 295 15.73 -34.03 12.15
C PRO A 295 15.68 -33.44 13.57
N ILE A 296 15.28 -34.25 14.55
CA ILE A 296 15.23 -33.86 15.96
C ILE A 296 16.66 -33.53 16.43
N LEU A 297 17.08 -32.28 16.28
CA LEU A 297 18.28 -31.76 16.92
C LEU A 297 17.91 -31.47 18.38
N ALA A 298 18.53 -32.17 19.32
CA ALA A 298 18.41 -31.84 20.73
C ALA A 298 18.78 -30.36 20.92
N SER A 299 17.87 -29.58 21.52
CA SER A 299 18.17 -28.19 21.86
C SER A 299 19.34 -28.18 22.84
N THR A 300 20.51 -27.75 22.39
CA THR A 300 21.65 -27.48 23.27
C THR A 300 21.27 -26.29 24.16
N LEU A 301 20.65 -26.60 25.30
CA LEU A 301 20.37 -25.63 26.35
C LEU A 301 21.70 -25.26 27.01
N LEU A 302 22.33 -24.18 26.57
CA LEU A 302 23.39 -23.53 27.35
C LEU A 302 22.75 -22.57 28.35
N GLN A 303 23.16 -22.68 29.62
CA GLN A 303 22.73 -21.79 30.70
C GLN A 303 23.29 -20.39 30.48
N ASP A 304 22.45 -19.35 30.56
CA ASP A 304 22.89 -17.95 30.46
C ASP A 304 23.80 -17.62 31.65
N PRO A 305 25.10 -17.33 31.44
CA PRO A 305 26.07 -17.16 32.52
C PRO A 305 25.81 -15.89 33.36
N ALA A 306 25.00 -14.94 32.88
CA ALA A 306 24.68 -13.73 33.62
C ALA A 306 23.46 -13.88 34.55
N LYS A 307 22.54 -14.80 34.25
CA LYS A 307 21.24 -14.92 34.94
C LYS A 307 20.99 -16.28 35.57
N GLY A 308 21.77 -17.30 35.21
CA GLY A 308 21.64 -18.65 35.76
C GLY A 308 20.33 -19.36 35.42
N THR A 309 19.46 -18.77 34.58
CA THR A 309 18.15 -19.34 34.22
C THR A 309 18.23 -20.14 32.93
N TRP A 310 17.54 -21.28 32.91
CA TRP A 310 17.33 -22.11 31.73
C TRP A 310 16.18 -21.51 30.91
N SER A 311 16.45 -20.98 29.72
CA SER A 311 15.42 -20.45 28.82
C SER A 311 15.54 -21.09 27.44
N ALA A 312 14.42 -21.63 26.93
CA ALA A 312 14.34 -22.21 25.58
C ALA A 312 14.06 -21.15 24.49
N SER A 313 13.79 -19.90 24.87
CA SER A 313 13.60 -18.77 23.97
C SER A 313 14.56 -17.66 24.35
N LYS A 314 15.38 -17.26 23.38
CA LYS A 314 16.32 -16.13 23.50
C LYS A 314 15.47 -14.87 23.40
N ALA A 315 14.90 -14.42 24.52
CA ALA A 315 14.15 -13.18 24.56
C ALA A 315 15.03 -12.06 23.99
N VAL A 316 14.59 -11.44 22.89
CA VAL A 316 15.28 -10.29 22.26
C VAL A 316 15.44 -9.21 23.31
N TYR A 317 16.68 -9.00 23.77
CA TYR A 317 17.00 -7.94 24.71
C TYR A 317 17.07 -6.62 23.94
N SER A 318 15.96 -5.86 23.95
CA SER A 318 16.01 -4.44 23.63
C SER A 318 16.59 -3.71 24.83
N ILE A 319 17.89 -3.38 24.79
CA ILE A 319 18.48 -2.51 25.80
C ILE A 319 18.35 -1.09 25.27
N PRO A 320 17.47 -0.23 25.85
CA PRO A 320 17.47 1.17 25.49
C PRO A 320 18.80 1.77 25.96
N ASN A 321 19.59 2.28 25.02
CA ASN A 321 20.78 3.06 25.37
C ASN A 321 20.33 4.40 25.98
N LYS A 322 21.21 5.05 26.76
CA LYS A 322 20.89 6.31 27.47
C LYS A 322 20.43 7.44 26.53
N ASP A 323 20.73 7.33 25.25
CA ASP A 323 20.37 8.30 24.19
C ASP A 323 19.02 7.99 23.50
N GLY A 324 18.27 6.99 23.97
CA GLY A 324 16.97 6.62 23.40
C GLY A 324 17.04 5.78 22.11
N ILE A 325 18.24 5.43 21.65
CA ILE A 325 18.46 4.49 20.56
C ILE A 325 18.31 3.06 21.11
N VAL A 326 17.42 2.28 20.50
CA VAL A 326 17.21 0.87 20.84
C VAL A 326 18.06 0.03 19.91
N GLU A 327 19.11 -0.59 20.44
CA GLU A 327 19.95 -1.51 19.70
C GLU A 327 19.30 -2.90 19.74
N ILE A 328 18.98 -3.44 18.56
CA ILE A 328 18.38 -4.76 18.41
C ILE A 328 19.49 -5.71 17.97
N SER A 329 19.83 -6.67 18.83
CA SER A 329 20.70 -7.78 18.44
C SER A 329 19.92 -8.73 17.52
N LEU A 330 20.36 -8.83 16.27
CA LEU A 330 19.81 -9.77 15.31
C LEU A 330 20.34 -11.18 15.63
N PRO A 331 19.53 -12.24 15.49
CA PRO A 331 20.05 -13.60 15.58
C PRO A 331 21.10 -13.82 14.48
N ASP A 332 22.28 -14.29 14.87
CA ASP A 332 23.45 -14.44 13.98
C ASP A 332 23.31 -15.59 12.97
N SER A 333 22.23 -16.39 13.04
CA SER A 333 22.00 -17.54 12.16
C SER A 333 20.55 -17.63 11.66
N GLU A 334 20.36 -18.01 10.40
CA GLU A 334 19.03 -18.22 9.78
C GLU A 334 18.18 -19.24 10.56
N SER A 335 18.81 -20.19 11.24
CA SER A 335 18.16 -21.22 12.07
C SER A 335 17.57 -20.67 13.37
N GLU A 336 18.16 -19.63 13.98
CA GLU A 336 17.58 -18.94 15.13
C GLU A 336 16.36 -18.09 14.73
N ALA A 337 16.40 -17.43 13.57
CA ALA A 337 15.28 -16.63 13.06
C ALA A 337 14.03 -17.49 12.72
N LYS A 338 14.24 -18.72 12.23
CA LYS A 338 13.16 -19.68 11.99
C LYS A 338 12.39 -20.04 13.27
N LYS A 339 13.07 -20.15 14.42
CA LYS A 339 12.46 -20.57 15.71
C LYS A 339 11.53 -19.52 16.33
N ASP A 340 11.86 -18.23 16.17
CA ASP A 340 11.02 -17.13 16.69
C ASP A 340 9.93 -16.70 15.69
N GLY A 341 9.89 -17.28 14.49
CA GLY A 341 8.92 -16.97 13.44
C GLY A 341 9.04 -15.55 12.88
N ARG A 342 10.14 -14.86 13.18
CA ARG A 342 10.43 -13.50 12.77
C ARG A 342 11.76 -13.47 12.04
N TRP A 343 11.73 -12.99 10.81
CA TRP A 343 12.92 -12.87 9.97
C TRP A 343 12.95 -11.47 9.37
N ILE A 344 14.14 -10.86 9.35
CA ILE A 344 14.33 -9.53 8.79
C ILE A 344 15.03 -9.70 7.44
N ALA A 345 14.34 -9.28 6.39
CA ALA A 345 14.92 -9.26 5.06
C ALA A 345 16.05 -8.21 4.98
N PRO A 346 17.17 -8.51 4.28
CA PRO A 346 18.21 -7.54 4.00
C PRO A 346 17.64 -6.31 3.30
N PHE A 347 18.17 -5.13 3.66
CA PHE A 347 17.75 -3.86 3.08
C PHE A 347 18.79 -3.36 2.07
N LEU A 348 18.34 -2.99 0.88
CA LEU A 348 19.17 -2.43 -0.19
C LEU A 348 18.63 -1.05 -0.63
N ALA A 349 19.48 -0.03 -0.63
CA ALA A 349 19.18 1.21 -1.32
C ALA A 349 19.56 1.07 -2.80
N CYS A 350 18.66 1.37 -3.73
CA CYS A 350 18.92 1.23 -5.17
C CYS A 350 19.24 2.58 -5.83
N GLY A 351 20.25 2.56 -6.71
CA GLY A 351 20.71 3.71 -7.49
C GLY A 351 21.94 4.41 -6.92
N ASP A 352 22.45 5.37 -7.68
CA ASP A 352 23.66 6.13 -7.38
C ASP A 352 23.40 7.43 -6.60
N LEU A 353 24.48 8.05 -6.10
CA LEU A 353 24.45 9.34 -5.41
C LEU A 353 24.32 10.56 -6.36
N SER A 354 24.33 10.34 -7.67
CA SER A 354 24.29 11.43 -8.67
C SER A 354 22.86 11.91 -8.98
N GLY A 355 21.84 11.19 -8.51
CA GLY A 355 20.44 11.45 -8.80
C GLY A 355 19.81 12.63 -8.05
N PHE A 356 18.59 13.00 -8.48
CA PHE A 356 17.77 13.95 -7.73
C PHE A 356 17.29 13.36 -6.41
N ASP A 357 17.24 14.20 -5.38
CA ASP A 357 16.54 13.92 -4.14
C ASP A 357 15.02 13.95 -4.38
N ALA A 358 14.37 12.83 -4.10
CA ALA A 358 12.92 12.65 -4.27
C ALA A 358 12.07 13.49 -3.31
N ASP A 359 12.65 13.94 -2.19
CA ASP A 359 12.02 14.82 -1.19
C ASP A 359 12.29 16.32 -1.46
N ALA A 360 13.34 16.66 -2.21
CA ALA A 360 13.68 18.03 -2.53
C ALA A 360 12.83 18.63 -3.66
N SER A 361 12.58 19.94 -3.56
CA SER A 361 12.06 20.77 -4.65
C SER A 361 13.20 21.62 -5.22
N TYR A 362 13.39 21.57 -6.52
CA TYR A 362 14.46 22.29 -7.20
C TYR A 362 13.92 23.53 -7.91
N HIS A 363 14.67 24.64 -7.84
CA HIS A 363 14.31 25.86 -8.57
C HIS A 363 14.28 25.60 -10.08
N LEU A 364 13.23 26.11 -10.71
CA LEU A 364 13.01 26.03 -12.14
C LEU A 364 13.55 27.29 -12.84
N SER A 365 14.06 27.12 -14.06
CA SER A 365 14.37 28.27 -14.92
C SER A 365 13.10 29.05 -15.22
N LYS A 366 13.23 30.36 -15.46
CA LYS A 366 12.09 31.25 -15.75
C LYS A 366 11.34 30.85 -17.02
N ASP A 367 12.01 30.15 -17.93
CA ASP A 367 11.46 29.70 -19.22
C ASP A 367 10.88 28.28 -19.17
N HIS A 368 10.83 27.64 -17.99
CA HIS A 368 10.33 26.27 -17.88
C HIS A 368 8.84 26.16 -18.19
N VAL A 369 8.50 25.30 -19.14
CA VAL A 369 7.12 25.00 -19.52
C VAL A 369 6.64 23.74 -18.81
N SER A 370 5.67 23.88 -17.91
CA SER A 370 5.02 22.73 -17.26
C SER A 370 4.22 21.93 -18.28
N LEU A 371 4.69 20.72 -18.60
CA LEU A 371 3.96 19.77 -19.43
C LEU A 371 2.71 19.23 -18.72
N ASP A 372 1.71 18.82 -19.48
CA ASP A 372 0.53 18.14 -18.97
C ASP A 372 0.80 16.65 -18.70
N PRO A 373 0.04 16.00 -17.80
CA PRO A 373 0.11 14.55 -17.66
C PRO A 373 -0.23 13.88 -18.98
N ILE A 374 0.57 12.88 -19.36
CA ILE A 374 0.42 12.13 -20.61
C ILE A 374 -0.93 11.44 -20.68
N GLN A 375 -1.36 10.92 -19.54
CA GLN A 375 -2.67 10.34 -19.38
C GLN A 375 -3.22 10.82 -18.02
N PRO A 376 -4.34 11.56 -18.02
CA PRO A 376 -5.02 11.87 -16.76
C PRO A 376 -5.65 10.61 -16.17
N PRO A 377 -5.85 10.53 -14.84
CA PRO A 377 -6.53 9.39 -14.23
C PRO A 377 -7.92 9.18 -14.85
N THR A 378 -8.20 7.96 -15.31
CA THR A 378 -9.49 7.62 -15.93
C THR A 378 -10.65 7.66 -14.93
N ALA A 379 -10.37 7.29 -13.67
CA ALA A 379 -11.30 7.38 -12.56
C ALA A 379 -10.58 7.94 -11.32
N PRO A 380 -10.41 9.27 -11.19
CA PRO A 380 -9.74 9.82 -10.03
C PRO A 380 -10.56 9.55 -8.75
N PRO A 381 -9.93 9.18 -7.62
CA PRO A 381 -10.64 8.92 -6.36
C PRO A 381 -11.54 10.08 -5.91
N TYR A 382 -11.10 11.30 -6.22
CA TYR A 382 -11.81 12.54 -5.91
C TYR A 382 -12.93 12.89 -6.90
N LYS A 383 -13.22 12.07 -7.93
CA LYS A 383 -14.26 12.35 -8.93
C LYS A 383 -15.62 12.58 -8.26
N ARG A 384 -16.01 11.67 -7.36
CA ARG A 384 -17.26 11.77 -6.60
C ARG A 384 -17.32 13.01 -5.71
N ALA A 385 -16.20 13.35 -5.08
CA ALA A 385 -16.10 14.57 -4.27
C ALA A 385 -16.21 15.84 -5.12
N LEU A 386 -15.60 15.87 -6.31
CA LEU A 386 -15.74 16.97 -7.26
C LEU A 386 -17.17 17.09 -7.80
N GLU A 387 -17.83 15.96 -8.09
CA GLU A 387 -19.22 15.92 -8.51
C GLU A 387 -20.15 16.44 -7.41
N MET A 388 -20.01 15.95 -6.17
CA MET A 388 -20.73 16.47 -4.99
C MET A 388 -20.50 17.97 -4.79
N ARG A 389 -19.26 18.44 -4.97
CA ARG A 389 -18.93 19.86 -4.86
C ARG A 389 -19.56 20.69 -5.99
N LYS A 390 -19.60 20.14 -7.22
CA LYS A 390 -20.26 20.76 -8.37
C LYS A 390 -21.77 20.85 -8.16
N THR A 391 -22.39 19.83 -7.58
CA THR A 391 -23.82 19.87 -7.20
C THR A 391 -24.10 20.87 -6.07
N ILE A 392 -23.14 21.09 -5.17
CA ILE A 392 -23.22 22.11 -4.10
C ILE A 392 -22.90 23.53 -4.64
N GLY A 393 -22.62 23.70 -5.93
CA GLY A 393 -22.40 25.01 -6.56
C GLY A 393 -21.02 25.63 -6.31
N GLY A 394 -20.05 24.87 -5.79
CA GLY A 394 -18.72 25.37 -5.48
C GLY A 394 -17.76 25.31 -6.67
N ALA A 395 -17.55 26.44 -7.37
CA ALA A 395 -16.44 26.57 -8.31
C ALA A 395 -15.07 26.61 -7.60
N TYR A 396 -14.01 26.28 -8.34
CA TYR A 396 -12.63 26.24 -7.83
C TYR A 396 -12.26 27.56 -7.11
N GLY A 397 -11.87 27.48 -5.84
CA GLY A 397 -11.31 28.62 -5.08
C GLY A 397 -12.31 29.55 -4.39
N LYS A 398 -13.64 29.34 -4.52
CA LYS A 398 -14.63 30.05 -3.71
C LYS A 398 -15.41 29.06 -2.86
N THR A 399 -15.12 29.01 -1.57
CA THR A 399 -16.08 28.51 -0.58
C THR A 399 -17.08 29.63 -0.34
N THR A 400 -18.14 29.66 -1.13
CA THR A 400 -19.33 30.40 -0.72
C THR A 400 -19.89 29.63 0.46
N THR A 401 -19.89 30.21 1.65
CA THR A 401 -20.68 29.71 2.78
C THR A 401 -22.14 29.79 2.38
N ILE A 402 -22.66 28.73 1.78
CA ILE A 402 -24.09 28.59 1.53
C ILE A 402 -24.69 28.24 2.88
N SER A 403 -25.15 29.26 3.61
CA SER A 403 -26.18 29.08 4.61
C SER A 403 -27.42 28.57 3.88
N THR A 404 -27.64 27.26 3.88
CA THR A 404 -28.90 26.70 3.39
C THR A 404 -30.02 27.27 4.26
N PRO A 405 -31.01 27.99 3.71
CA PRO A 405 -32.21 28.31 4.47
C PRO A 405 -32.91 26.97 4.76
N ILE A 406 -33.07 26.67 6.04
CA ILE A 406 -33.85 25.54 6.52
C ILE A 406 -35.26 25.69 5.90
N PRO A 407 -35.83 24.67 5.26
CA PRO A 407 -37.18 24.75 4.71
C PRO A 407 -38.17 25.08 5.84
N PRO A 408 -39.16 25.98 5.63
CA PRO A 408 -40.00 26.56 6.69
C PRO A 408 -41.03 25.58 7.29
N ASN A 409 -40.81 24.27 7.18
CA ASN A 409 -41.81 23.25 7.52
C ASN A 409 -41.40 22.32 8.68
N ALA A 410 -40.20 22.47 9.26
CA ALA A 410 -39.83 21.74 10.49
C ALA A 410 -39.85 22.62 11.74
N ALA A 411 -39.55 23.93 11.62
CA ALA A 411 -39.63 24.87 12.73
C ALA A 411 -41.09 25.18 13.13
N SER A 412 -42.02 25.13 12.17
CA SER A 412 -43.45 25.39 12.39
C SER A 412 -44.16 24.28 13.14
N ILE A 413 -43.68 23.02 13.07
CA ILE A 413 -44.27 21.90 13.82
C ILE A 413 -43.80 21.91 15.28
N ILE A 414 -42.56 22.35 15.54
CA ILE A 414 -42.00 22.43 16.89
C ILE A 414 -42.55 23.66 17.65
N LEU A 415 -42.85 24.77 16.98
CA LEU A 415 -43.46 25.95 17.63
C LEU A 415 -44.97 25.83 17.89
N ILE A 416 -45.68 24.89 17.25
CA ILE A 416 -47.13 24.67 17.47
C ILE A 416 -47.39 23.62 18.56
N LEU A 417 -46.46 22.69 18.81
CA LEU A 417 -46.63 21.64 19.82
C LEU A 417 -46.24 22.05 21.25
N ILE A 418 -45.49 23.13 21.43
CA ILE A 418 -45.08 23.61 22.76
C ILE A 418 -46.20 24.40 23.49
N PRO A 419 -47.03 25.24 22.82
CA PRO A 419 -48.14 25.92 23.48
C PRO A 419 -49.30 24.98 23.86
N LEU A 420 -49.49 23.86 23.16
CA LEU A 420 -50.58 22.92 23.44
C LEU A 420 -50.35 22.04 24.68
N LEU A 421 -49.10 21.88 25.12
CA LEU A 421 -48.78 21.11 26.34
C LEU A 421 -48.75 21.97 27.62
N LEU A 422 -48.68 23.31 27.49
CA LEU A 422 -48.56 24.24 28.62
C LEU A 422 -49.87 24.95 28.99
N ILE A 423 -50.95 24.82 28.21
CA ILE A 423 -52.28 25.36 28.55
C ILE A 423 -53.11 24.29 29.29
N ARG A 424 -52.58 23.77 30.39
CA ARG A 424 -53.41 23.00 31.34
C ARG A 424 -53.16 23.29 32.81
N VAL A 425 -52.42 24.34 33.16
CA VAL A 425 -52.28 24.79 34.55
C VAL A 425 -52.16 26.33 34.61
N HIS A 426 -53.28 26.99 34.91
CA HIS A 426 -53.49 28.40 35.30
C HIS A 426 -53.13 29.58 34.36
N PRO A 427 -53.95 30.67 34.36
CA PRO A 427 -53.74 31.84 33.51
C PRO A 427 -52.76 32.82 34.18
N ILE A 428 -51.70 33.22 33.48
CA ILE A 428 -50.80 34.31 33.90
C ILE A 428 -50.62 35.28 32.71
N PRO A 429 -50.74 36.61 32.90
CA PRO A 429 -50.72 37.57 31.79
C PRO A 429 -49.33 37.76 31.13
N ALA A 430 -49.36 37.93 29.82
CA ALA A 430 -48.25 37.73 28.88
C ALA A 430 -47.23 38.89 28.75
N ARG A 431 -46.66 39.40 29.85
CA ARG A 431 -45.59 40.42 29.77
C ARG A 431 -44.27 40.11 30.49
N LEU A 432 -44.07 38.88 30.97
CA LEU A 432 -42.83 38.50 31.66
C LEU A 432 -42.27 37.12 31.24
N LEU A 433 -42.48 36.68 29.99
CA LEU A 433 -42.15 35.30 29.58
C LEU A 433 -40.79 35.13 28.89
N VAL A 434 -40.17 36.20 28.38
CA VAL A 434 -39.00 36.06 27.48
C VAL A 434 -37.66 35.92 28.23
N PHE A 435 -37.53 36.47 29.43
CA PHE A 435 -36.26 36.41 30.19
C PHE A 435 -36.13 35.17 31.10
N THR A 436 -37.23 34.61 31.59
CA THR A 436 -37.22 33.43 32.49
C THR A 436 -37.07 32.10 31.75
N LEU A 437 -37.58 32.00 30.52
CA LEU A 437 -37.45 30.79 29.70
C LEU A 437 -36.02 30.57 29.19
N ALA A 438 -35.31 31.63 28.80
CA ALA A 438 -33.93 31.53 28.34
C ALA A 438 -32.98 31.04 29.45
N ASP A 439 -33.21 31.51 30.68
CA ASP A 439 -32.37 31.16 31.82
C ASP A 439 -32.61 29.72 32.31
N HIS A 440 -33.85 29.23 32.21
CA HIS A 440 -34.18 27.82 32.48
C HIS A 440 -33.68 26.87 31.38
N LEU A 441 -33.75 27.26 30.10
CA LEU A 441 -33.19 26.50 28.98
C LEU A 441 -31.67 26.42 29.06
N TYR A 442 -30.99 27.51 29.43
CA TYR A 442 -29.55 27.51 29.62
C TYR A 442 -29.12 26.62 30.78
N LYS A 443 -29.84 26.65 31.92
CA LYS A 443 -29.60 25.73 33.05
C LYS A 443 -29.83 24.27 32.66
N PHE A 444 -30.88 23.99 31.88
CA PHE A 444 -31.17 22.63 31.40
C PHE A 444 -30.09 22.11 30.44
N TYR A 445 -29.63 22.95 29.51
CA TYR A 445 -28.53 22.62 28.59
C TYR A 445 -27.22 22.37 29.35
N LYS A 446 -26.91 23.19 30.35
CA LYS A 446 -25.72 23.02 31.19
C LYS A 446 -25.78 21.70 31.98
N LEU A 447 -26.95 21.32 32.48
CA LEU A 447 -27.18 20.04 33.16
C LEU A 447 -27.03 18.84 32.21
N LEU A 448 -27.52 18.97 30.98
CA LEU A 448 -27.42 17.95 29.94
C LEU A 448 -25.96 17.70 29.55
N VAL A 449 -25.18 18.77 29.33
CA VAL A 449 -23.75 18.71 28.99
C VAL A 449 -22.94 18.11 30.15
N LEU A 450 -23.28 18.45 31.40
CA LEU A 450 -22.62 17.87 32.58
C LEU A 450 -22.90 16.36 32.69
N ARG A 451 -24.15 15.94 32.42
CA ARG A 451 -24.54 14.52 32.40
C ARG A 451 -23.82 13.75 31.29
N LEU A 452 -23.69 14.33 30.10
CA LEU A 452 -22.96 13.72 28.98
C LEU A 452 -21.46 13.55 29.29
N ARG A 453 -20.84 14.57 29.89
CA ARG A 453 -19.44 14.49 30.32
C ARG A 453 -19.21 13.39 31.35
N LEU A 454 -20.10 13.29 32.35
CA LEU A 454 -20.03 12.25 33.37
C LEU A 454 -20.21 10.84 32.77
N HIS A 455 -21.10 10.68 31.78
CA HIS A 455 -21.29 9.41 31.07
C HIS A 455 -20.02 9.00 30.30
N ILE A 456 -19.38 9.93 29.59
CA ILE A 456 -18.15 9.64 28.84
C ILE A 456 -17.00 9.26 29.78
N GLN A 457 -16.88 9.94 30.93
CA GLN A 457 -15.83 9.67 31.92
C GLN A 457 -16.01 8.30 32.60
N ILE A 458 -17.25 7.91 32.91
CA ILE A 458 -17.54 6.59 33.51
C ILE A 458 -17.36 5.48 32.47
N LEU A 459 -17.75 5.69 31.21
CA LEU A 459 -17.51 4.73 30.12
C LEU A 459 -16.01 4.49 29.91
N PHE A 460 -15.20 5.53 30.03
CA PHE A 460 -13.74 5.44 29.91
C PHE A 460 -13.11 4.62 31.06
N ILE A 461 -13.63 4.74 32.28
CA ILE A 461 -13.18 3.96 33.45
C ILE A 461 -13.59 2.48 33.32
N ILE A 462 -14.77 2.19 32.77
CA ILE A 462 -15.25 0.81 32.55
C ILE A 462 -14.45 0.10 31.45
N VAL A 463 -14.09 0.81 30.37
CA VAL A 463 -13.37 0.23 29.23
C VAL A 463 -11.86 0.10 29.49
N SER A 464 -11.28 0.94 30.36
CA SER A 464 -9.82 1.06 30.53
C SER A 464 -9.28 0.59 31.90
N GLY A 465 -10.15 0.16 32.82
CA GLY A 465 -9.75 -0.26 34.18
C GLY A 465 -9.34 -1.74 34.30
N PRO A 466 -8.49 -2.11 35.29
CA PRO A 466 -8.10 -3.50 35.52
C PRO A 466 -9.30 -4.37 35.95
N ARG A 467 -9.38 -5.59 35.39
CA ARG A 467 -10.46 -6.57 35.64
C ARG A 467 -10.21 -7.32 36.94
N ASP A 468 -10.33 -6.62 38.06
CA ASP A 468 -10.25 -7.21 39.39
C ASP A 468 -11.64 -7.69 39.85
N PRO A 469 -11.84 -8.97 40.20
CA PRO A 469 -13.16 -9.51 40.59
C PRO A 469 -13.81 -8.82 41.79
N ALA A 470 -13.06 -8.09 42.62
CA ALA A 470 -13.60 -7.32 43.75
C ALA A 470 -14.33 -6.03 43.32
N ILE A 471 -14.08 -5.51 42.11
CA ILE A 471 -14.58 -4.19 41.64
C ILE A 471 -15.82 -4.35 40.75
N LEU A 472 -16.07 -5.56 40.23
CA LEU A 472 -17.21 -5.89 39.36
C LEU A 472 -18.60 -5.52 39.95
N PRO A 473 -18.88 -5.71 41.26
CA PRO A 473 -20.17 -5.34 41.84
C PRO A 473 -20.42 -3.82 41.87
N ILE A 474 -19.33 -3.03 41.95
CA ILE A 474 -19.37 -1.56 41.99
C ILE A 474 -19.61 -1.02 40.58
N GLN A 475 -19.01 -1.64 39.56
CA GLN A 475 -19.22 -1.29 38.16
C GLN A 475 -20.65 -1.59 37.70
N LEU A 476 -21.23 -2.74 38.09
CA LEU A 476 -22.63 -3.07 37.78
C LEU A 476 -23.63 -2.11 38.43
N LYS A 477 -23.43 -1.73 39.70
CA LYS A 477 -24.29 -0.74 40.38
C LYS A 477 -24.21 0.64 39.72
N SER A 478 -23.02 1.01 39.23
CA SER A 478 -22.81 2.26 38.50
C SER A 478 -23.54 2.26 37.15
N LEU A 479 -23.56 1.11 36.45
CA LEU A 479 -24.28 0.93 35.19
C LEU A 479 -25.80 0.96 35.37
N GLN A 480 -26.33 0.35 36.44
CA GLN A 480 -27.76 0.42 36.79
C GLN A 480 -28.19 1.86 37.13
N LEU A 481 -27.36 2.61 37.86
CA LEU A 481 -27.63 4.00 38.18
C LEU A 481 -27.64 4.89 36.91
N ILE A 482 -26.74 4.62 35.96
CA ILE A 482 -26.70 5.29 34.65
C ILE A 482 -27.97 4.99 33.83
N LEU A 483 -28.39 3.72 33.77
CA LEU A 483 -29.62 3.33 33.06
C LEU A 483 -30.86 3.97 33.69
N TRP A 484 -30.91 4.03 35.02
CA TRP A 484 -31.99 4.67 35.76
C TRP A 484 -32.09 6.18 35.43
N ILE A 485 -30.95 6.87 35.42
CA ILE A 485 -30.88 8.30 35.10
C ILE A 485 -31.22 8.58 33.62
N SER A 486 -30.90 7.66 32.71
CA SER A 486 -31.15 7.81 31.27
C SER A 486 -32.58 7.45 30.86
N THR A 487 -33.28 6.58 31.59
CA THR A 487 -34.61 6.06 31.20
C THR A 487 -35.74 6.49 32.13
N GLY A 488 -35.43 6.97 33.34
CA GLY A 488 -36.40 7.50 34.30
C GLY A 488 -37.33 6.45 34.94
N ARG A 489 -37.14 5.15 34.71
CA ARG A 489 -37.95 4.06 35.30
C ARG A 489 -37.14 3.32 36.37
N LYS A 490 -37.71 3.20 37.58
CA LYS A 490 -37.09 2.52 38.73
C LYS A 490 -36.97 0.99 38.59
N ASP A 491 -37.70 0.38 37.67
CA ASP A 491 -37.74 -1.08 37.57
C ASP A 491 -36.83 -1.57 36.44
N THR A 492 -35.59 -1.89 36.78
CA THR A 492 -34.64 -2.58 35.90
C THR A 492 -34.23 -3.92 36.52
N ASP A 493 -35.22 -4.76 36.83
CA ASP A 493 -35.01 -6.15 37.28
C ASP A 493 -34.95 -7.16 36.11
N VAL A 494 -34.83 -6.69 34.87
CA VAL A 494 -34.77 -7.58 33.70
C VAL A 494 -33.43 -7.42 32.99
N PHE A 495 -32.32 -7.86 33.58
CA PHE A 495 -31.09 -8.21 32.83
C PHE A 495 -30.09 -9.05 33.64
N ALA A 496 -30.54 -9.79 34.66
CA ALA A 496 -29.67 -10.68 35.45
C ALA A 496 -29.62 -12.14 34.94
N THR A 497 -30.31 -12.49 33.86
CA THR A 497 -30.33 -13.87 33.34
C THR A 497 -30.02 -13.89 31.85
N LYS A 498 -28.72 -13.76 31.52
CA LYS A 498 -28.04 -14.35 30.34
C LYS A 498 -26.60 -13.83 30.23
N ILE A 499 -25.77 -14.12 31.22
CA ILE A 499 -24.32 -14.26 31.02
C ILE A 499 -23.90 -15.42 31.93
N GLU A 500 -24.03 -16.63 31.41
CA GLU A 500 -23.16 -17.77 31.75
C GLU A 500 -22.27 -18.03 30.53
#